data_AF-A0A935LN43-F1
#
_entry.id   AF-A0A935LN43-F1
#
_cell.length_a   1.000
_cell.length_b   1.000
_cell.length_c   1.000
_cell.angle_alpha   90.00
_cell.angle_beta   90.00
_cell.angle_gamma   90.00
#
_symmetry.space_group_name_H-M   'P 1'
#
loop_
_entity.id
_entity.type
_entity.pdbx_description
1 polymer ?
#
loop_
_entity_poly.entity_id
_entity_poly.type
_entity_poly.pdbx_seq_one_letter_code
_entity_poly.pdbx_strand_id
1 'polypeptide(L)'
;MAIRTEQERLERLLLGQEILMSDIHLLLAEEQKQDDLIRALVRSATGSDPVRIRGLDPDRVFDLDSIKALCIRYRLRFLPGKLYKGSIPNQAVHAIRRLERKAETPLSGFLFMAPSTQFKLCDSEVDPLLFVPLGDDRFYLVHKWGNDLDRARAILNWPFRSAIHLATMVVLVGIVLAMLVPTSLISMDPQAGFWGAHRIIMMFWTVMVCASFTVFGWFAFFGQFSTEAWNSRYFN
;
A
#
# COMPACT_ATOMS: atom_id res chain seq x y z
N MET A 1 -38.10 58.26 -6.74
CA MET A 1 -36.93 58.40 -5.86
C MET A 1 -36.53 57.05 -5.24
N ALA A 2 -37.47 56.28 -4.67
CA ALA A 2 -37.22 54.98 -4.04
C ALA A 2 -36.60 53.89 -4.97
N ILE A 3 -36.97 53.84 -6.25
CA ILE A 3 -36.46 52.84 -7.20
C ILE A 3 -34.95 53.04 -7.47
N ARG A 4 -34.49 54.29 -7.56
CA ARG A 4 -33.09 54.62 -7.82
C ARG A 4 -32.18 54.28 -6.63
N THR A 5 -32.69 54.48 -5.41
CA THR A 5 -31.97 54.11 -4.19
C THR A 5 -31.87 52.59 -4.00
N GLU A 6 -32.86 51.81 -4.44
CA GLU A 6 -32.76 50.34 -4.44
C GLU A 6 -31.77 49.84 -5.50
N GLN A 7 -31.76 50.44 -6.69
CA GLN A 7 -30.77 50.13 -7.74
C GLN A 7 -29.34 50.39 -7.28
N GLU A 8 -29.07 51.56 -6.70
CA GLU A 8 -27.73 51.90 -6.16
C GLU A 8 -27.30 50.96 -5.02
N ARG A 9 -28.26 50.47 -4.21
CA ARG A 9 -27.97 49.49 -3.15
C ARG A 9 -27.65 48.12 -3.74
N LEU A 10 -28.38 47.68 -4.76
CA LEU A 10 -28.12 46.42 -5.48
C LEU A 10 -26.78 46.45 -6.18
N GLU A 11 -26.42 47.54 -6.86
CA GLU A 11 -25.12 47.70 -7.50
C GLU A 11 -23.97 47.59 -6.50
N ARG A 12 -24.08 48.23 -5.34
CA ARG A 12 -23.07 48.09 -4.27
C ARG A 12 -22.98 46.68 -3.72
N LEU A 13 -24.10 45.97 -3.60
CA LEU A 13 -24.12 44.57 -3.16
C LEU A 13 -23.47 43.65 -4.18
N LEU A 14 -23.76 43.85 -5.48
CA LEU A 14 -23.16 43.08 -6.57
C LEU A 14 -21.65 43.35 -6.66
N LEU A 15 -21.21 44.61 -6.61
CA LEU A 15 -19.78 44.97 -6.57
C LEU A 15 -19.09 44.38 -5.35
N GLY A 16 -19.73 44.43 -4.17
CA GLY A 16 -19.21 43.81 -2.95
C GLY A 16 -19.10 42.29 -3.06
N GLN A 17 -20.06 41.64 -3.71
CA GLN A 17 -20.03 40.20 -3.98
C GLN A 17 -18.93 39.84 -4.99
N GLU A 18 -18.76 40.62 -6.06
CA GLU A 18 -17.70 40.40 -7.05
C GLU A 18 -16.30 40.54 -6.43
N ILE A 19 -16.09 41.58 -5.61
CA ILE A 19 -14.83 41.77 -4.88
C ILE A 19 -14.59 40.58 -3.93
N LEU A 20 -15.58 40.20 -3.13
CA LEU A 20 -15.47 39.07 -2.21
C LEU A 20 -15.17 37.75 -2.95
N MET A 21 -15.84 37.50 -4.07
CA MET A 21 -15.61 36.30 -4.89
C MET A 21 -14.18 36.33 -5.46
N SER A 22 -13.71 37.48 -5.92
CA SER A 22 -12.34 37.63 -6.43
C SER A 22 -11.29 37.37 -5.34
N ASP A 23 -11.51 37.86 -4.12
CA ASP A 23 -10.63 37.64 -2.97
C ASP A 23 -10.60 36.16 -2.57
N ILE A 24 -11.77 35.50 -2.56
CA ILE A 24 -11.86 34.05 -2.29
C ILE A 24 -11.09 33.26 -3.35
N HIS A 25 -11.25 33.60 -4.63
CA HIS A 25 -10.53 32.93 -5.72
C HIS A 25 -9.01 33.11 -5.59
N LEU A 26 -8.53 34.30 -5.20
CA LEU A 26 -7.12 34.55 -4.96
C LEU A 26 -6.59 33.72 -3.78
N LEU A 27 -7.33 33.66 -2.67
CA LEU A 27 -6.97 32.86 -1.50
C LEU A 27 -6.91 31.36 -1.83
N LEU A 28 -7.91 30.84 -2.54
CA LEU A 28 -7.94 29.44 -2.96
C LEU A 28 -6.81 29.11 -3.93
N ALA A 29 -6.48 30.02 -4.86
CA ALA A 29 -5.37 29.84 -5.78
C ALA A 29 -4.03 29.77 -5.06
N GLU A 30 -3.83 30.59 -4.02
CA GLU A 30 -2.61 30.57 -3.22
C GLU A 30 -2.49 29.29 -2.37
N GLU A 31 -3.58 28.84 -1.74
CA GLU A 31 -3.65 27.56 -1.03
C GLU A 31 -3.32 26.38 -1.95
N GLN A 32 -3.84 26.41 -3.18
CA GLN A 32 -3.61 25.35 -4.15
C GLN A 32 -2.15 25.31 -4.64
N LYS A 33 -1.51 26.46 -4.85
CA LYS A 33 -0.07 26.51 -5.14
C LYS A 33 0.75 25.91 -4.01
N GLN A 34 0.41 26.23 -2.76
CA GLN A 34 1.11 25.67 -1.61
C GLN A 34 0.91 24.14 -1.51
N ASP A 35 -0.30 23.63 -1.80
CA ASP A 35 -0.56 22.19 -1.83
C ASP A 35 0.29 21.50 -2.92
N ASP A 36 0.41 22.12 -4.09
CA ASP A 36 1.20 21.60 -5.20
C ASP A 36 2.71 21.61 -4.91
N LEU A 37 3.21 22.62 -4.19
CA LEU A 37 4.59 22.64 -3.70
C LEU A 37 4.88 21.47 -2.76
N ILE A 38 3.97 21.16 -1.83
CA ILE A 38 4.12 20.01 -0.93
C ILE A 38 4.10 18.69 -1.72
N ARG A 39 3.19 18.54 -2.68
CA ARG A 39 3.17 17.34 -3.55
C ARG A 39 4.49 17.20 -4.33
N ALA A 40 5.03 18.31 -4.84
CA ALA A 40 6.31 18.31 -5.55
C ALA A 40 7.47 17.94 -4.62
N LEU A 41 7.48 18.44 -3.39
CA LEU A 41 8.48 18.15 -2.37
C LEU A 41 8.46 16.67 -1.96
N VAL A 42 7.28 16.08 -1.76
CA VAL A 42 7.14 14.64 -1.48
C VAL A 42 7.66 13.78 -2.65
N ARG A 43 7.46 14.22 -3.89
CA ARG A 43 7.95 13.52 -5.09
C ARG A 43 9.44 13.74 -5.37
N SER A 44 10.02 14.83 -4.93
CA SER A 44 11.47 15.09 -5.07
C SER A 44 12.27 14.55 -3.90
N ALA A 45 11.61 14.21 -2.79
CA ALA A 45 12.22 13.66 -1.59
C ALA A 45 13.03 12.41 -1.89
N THR A 46 14.35 12.56 -1.69
CA THR A 46 15.34 11.49 -1.86
C THR A 46 16.05 11.20 -0.54
N GLY A 47 15.97 12.13 0.43
CA GLY A 47 16.66 12.06 1.71
C GLY A 47 15.96 11.16 2.73
N SER A 48 16.75 10.64 3.66
CA SER A 48 16.33 9.96 4.88
C SER A 48 16.69 10.79 6.10
N ASP A 49 16.69 12.12 5.96
CA ASP A 49 17.20 13.01 7.01
C ASP A 49 16.25 12.94 8.20
N PRO A 50 16.78 12.73 9.42
CA PRO A 50 15.95 12.56 10.60
C PRO A 50 15.24 13.87 10.93
N VAL A 51 13.92 13.78 11.10
CA VAL A 51 13.07 14.91 11.47
C VAL A 51 12.86 14.92 12.98
N ARG A 52 13.04 16.10 13.59
CA ARG A 52 12.67 16.33 14.99
C ARG A 52 11.27 16.89 15.08
N ILE A 53 10.37 16.14 15.71
CA ILE A 53 8.96 16.53 15.89
C ILE A 53 8.71 16.79 17.38
N ARG A 54 7.96 17.85 17.71
CA ARG A 54 7.50 18.10 19.08
C ARG A 54 6.20 17.35 19.36
N GLY A 55 6.14 16.67 20.50
CA GLY A 55 4.94 15.95 20.95
C GLY A 55 4.62 14.76 20.04
N LEU A 56 5.54 13.81 19.94
CA LEU A 56 5.30 12.55 19.23
C LEU A 56 4.18 11.78 19.91
N ASP A 57 3.28 11.28 19.07
CA ASP A 57 2.29 10.28 19.45
C ASP A 57 2.98 8.89 19.39
N PRO A 58 3.15 8.18 20.53
CA PRO A 58 3.86 6.90 20.56
C PRO A 58 3.21 5.84 19.66
N ASP A 59 1.89 5.89 19.49
CA ASP A 59 1.12 4.92 18.70
C ASP A 59 1.38 5.03 17.19
N ARG A 60 2.04 6.12 16.76
CA ARG A 60 2.39 6.39 15.35
C ARG A 60 3.87 6.18 15.07
N VAL A 61 4.66 5.75 16.05
CA VAL A 61 6.08 5.47 15.88
C VAL A 61 6.23 3.99 15.57
N PHE A 62 6.89 3.70 14.47
CA PHE A 62 7.16 2.34 14.02
C PHE A 62 8.66 2.13 13.84
N ASP A 63 9.14 1.00 14.32
CA ASP A 63 10.50 0.53 14.04
C ASP A 63 10.58 -0.08 12.63
N LEU A 64 11.78 -0.09 12.07
CA LEU A 64 12.05 -0.71 10.77
C LEU A 64 11.61 -2.19 10.72
N ASP A 65 11.81 -2.95 11.79
CA ASP A 65 11.42 -4.35 11.86
C ASP A 65 9.89 -4.52 11.84
N SER A 66 9.16 -3.63 12.52
CA SER A 66 7.70 -3.61 12.50
C SER A 66 7.16 -3.28 11.11
N ILE A 67 7.78 -2.31 10.43
CA ILE A 67 7.49 -1.95 9.04
C ILE A 67 7.76 -3.12 8.11
N LYS A 68 8.92 -3.78 8.25
CA LYS A 68 9.30 -4.95 7.46
C LYS A 68 8.32 -6.09 7.63
N ALA A 69 7.91 -6.39 8.87
CA ALA A 69 6.92 -7.43 9.16
C ALA A 69 5.56 -7.10 8.50
N LEU A 70 5.14 -5.84 8.53
CA LEU A 70 3.90 -5.39 7.88
C LEU A 70 4.00 -5.50 6.35
N CYS A 71 5.13 -5.08 5.78
CA CYS A 71 5.43 -5.21 4.35
C CYS A 71 5.38 -6.66 3.89
N ILE A 72 5.99 -7.59 4.63
CA ILE A 72 5.98 -9.01 4.29
C ILE A 72 4.56 -9.57 4.41
N ARG A 73 3.83 -9.21 5.49
CA ARG A 73 2.49 -9.73 5.76
C ARG A 73 1.48 -9.36 4.68
N TYR A 74 1.52 -8.12 4.20
CA TYR A 74 0.56 -7.56 3.24
C TYR A 74 1.09 -7.43 1.81
N ARG A 75 2.33 -7.89 1.56
CA ARG A 75 3.05 -7.73 0.30
C ARG A 75 3.12 -6.25 -0.14
N LEU A 76 3.61 -5.42 0.76
CA LEU A 76 3.86 -3.99 0.54
C LEU A 76 5.36 -3.76 0.36
N ARG A 77 5.71 -2.64 -0.26
CA ARG A 77 7.07 -2.13 -0.41
C ARG A 77 7.19 -0.84 0.37
N PHE A 78 8.35 -0.65 0.98
CA PHE A 78 8.71 0.55 1.70
C PHE A 78 9.80 1.29 0.94
N LEU A 79 9.42 2.36 0.23
CA LEU A 79 10.29 3.04 -0.74
C LEU A 79 10.19 4.57 -0.61
N PRO A 80 11.22 5.32 -1.03
CA PRO A 80 11.18 6.78 -1.04
C PRO A 80 10.06 7.35 -1.93
N GLY A 81 9.54 8.53 -1.55
CA GLY A 81 8.47 9.23 -2.27
C GLY A 81 8.74 9.49 -3.74
N LYS A 82 10.01 9.63 -4.14
CA LYS A 82 10.41 9.74 -5.55
C LYS A 82 9.94 8.59 -6.45
N LEU A 83 9.82 7.39 -5.91
CA LEU A 83 9.37 6.22 -6.68
C LEU A 83 7.85 6.10 -6.71
N TYR A 84 7.15 6.84 -5.86
CA TYR A 84 5.70 6.76 -5.71
C TYR A 84 5.00 7.47 -6.88
N LYS A 85 4.19 6.71 -7.65
CA LYS A 85 3.46 7.23 -8.82
C LYS A 85 1.97 7.46 -8.55
N GLY A 86 1.47 7.01 -7.40
CA GLY A 86 0.07 7.22 -7.02
C GLY A 86 -0.29 8.70 -6.81
N SER A 87 -1.59 8.97 -6.75
CA SER A 87 -2.12 10.28 -6.40
C SER A 87 -2.00 10.51 -4.88
N ILE A 88 -1.52 11.69 -4.49
CA ILE A 88 -1.47 12.10 -3.08
C ILE A 88 -2.75 12.91 -2.81
N PRO A 89 -3.68 12.44 -1.97
CA PRO A 89 -4.91 13.14 -1.68
C PRO A 89 -4.65 14.37 -0.81
N ASN A 90 -5.56 15.34 -0.85
CA ASN A 90 -5.45 16.58 -0.08
C ASN A 90 -5.37 16.30 1.44
N GLN A 91 -6.01 15.23 1.92
CA GLN A 91 -5.92 14.80 3.34
C GLN A 91 -4.48 14.52 3.77
N ALA A 92 -3.68 13.88 2.92
CA ALA A 92 -2.26 13.63 3.19
C ALA A 92 -1.46 14.94 3.20
N VAL A 93 -1.74 15.85 2.27
CA VAL A 93 -1.10 17.18 2.20
C VAL A 93 -1.39 17.99 3.46
N HIS A 94 -2.64 18.03 3.92
CA HIS A 94 -3.01 18.69 5.17
C HIS A 94 -2.35 18.05 6.39
N ALA A 95 -2.18 16.72 6.41
CA ALA A 95 -1.46 16.02 7.47
C ALA A 95 0.02 16.41 7.49
N ILE A 96 0.66 16.54 6.33
CA ILE A 96 2.04 17.04 6.20
C ILE A 96 2.15 18.47 6.72
N ARG A 97 1.26 19.40 6.31
CA ARG A 97 1.25 20.79 6.83
C ARG A 97 1.10 20.85 8.35
N ARG A 98 0.26 19.98 8.92
CA ARG A 98 0.11 19.86 10.38
C ARG A 98 1.39 19.36 11.05
N LEU A 99 2.11 18.46 10.39
CA LEU A 99 3.37 17.94 10.88
C LEU A 99 4.50 18.97 10.78
N GLU A 100 4.60 19.71 9.68
CA GLU A 100 5.58 20.79 9.50
C GLU A 100 5.48 21.83 10.61
N ARG A 101 4.26 22.22 11.01
CA ARG A 101 4.05 23.15 12.14
C ARG A 101 4.55 22.62 13.49
N LYS A 102 4.64 21.29 13.65
CA LYS A 102 5.16 20.63 14.86
C LYS A 102 6.63 20.27 14.75
N ALA A 103 7.17 20.23 13.54
CA ALA A 103 8.55 19.87 13.27
C ALA A 103 9.46 21.07 13.55
N GLU A 104 10.62 20.81 14.15
CA GLU A 104 11.66 21.82 14.34
C GLU A 104 12.58 21.94 13.11
N THR A 105 12.58 20.90 12.27
CA THR A 105 13.41 20.77 11.08
C THR A 105 12.52 20.66 9.83
N PRO A 106 12.96 21.17 8.68
CA PRO A 106 12.22 21.01 7.42
C PRO A 106 12.07 19.52 7.08
N LEU A 107 10.90 19.13 6.57
CA LEU A 107 10.65 17.76 6.14
C LEU A 107 11.31 17.54 4.76
N SER A 108 12.39 16.77 4.70
CA SER A 108 13.08 16.43 3.44
C SER A 108 12.94 14.97 3.04
N GLY A 109 12.58 14.09 3.99
CA GLY A 109 12.48 12.65 3.80
C GLY A 109 11.06 12.13 3.92
N PHE A 110 10.55 11.54 2.83
CA PHE A 110 9.24 10.88 2.80
C PHE A 110 9.39 9.46 2.26
N LEU A 111 8.79 8.53 2.98
CA LEU A 111 8.75 7.12 2.60
C LEU A 111 7.30 6.67 2.51
N PHE A 112 7.01 5.87 1.50
CA PHE A 112 5.71 5.28 1.27
C PHE A 112 5.78 3.79 1.51
N MET A 113 4.85 3.29 2.31
CA MET A 113 4.53 1.87 2.32
C MET A 113 3.32 1.64 1.43
N ALA A 114 3.51 1.01 0.28
CA ALA A 114 2.45 0.77 -0.70
C ALA A 114 2.70 -0.55 -1.47
N PRO A 115 1.71 -1.15 -2.13
CA PRO A 115 1.93 -2.31 -2.99
C PRO A 115 2.79 -1.95 -4.20
N SER A 116 3.40 -2.96 -4.82
CA SER A 116 4.22 -2.79 -6.02
C SER A 116 3.51 -2.11 -7.20
N THR A 117 2.19 -2.24 -7.28
CA THR A 117 1.36 -1.62 -8.33
C THR A 117 1.41 -0.10 -8.29
N GLN A 118 1.40 0.53 -7.10
CA GLN A 118 1.40 2.00 -6.94
C GLN A 118 2.71 2.69 -7.32
N PHE A 119 3.80 1.92 -7.38
CA PHE A 119 5.07 2.43 -7.87
C PHE A 119 5.22 2.25 -9.40
N LYS A 120 4.41 1.39 -10.02
CA LYS A 120 4.36 1.17 -11.47
C LYS A 120 3.32 2.07 -12.15
N LEU A 121 2.10 2.09 -11.59
CA LEU A 121 0.89 2.73 -12.13
C LEU A 121 0.30 3.73 -11.13
N CYS A 122 -0.30 4.78 -11.67
CA CYS A 122 -0.99 5.81 -10.90
C CYS A 122 -2.37 5.35 -10.40
N ASP A 123 -2.98 4.39 -11.07
CA ASP A 123 -4.38 3.98 -10.89
C ASP A 123 -4.50 2.67 -10.10
N SER A 124 -3.99 2.69 -8.87
CA SER A 124 -4.09 1.54 -7.96
C SER A 124 -4.79 1.98 -6.69
N GLU A 125 -6.00 1.45 -6.48
CA GLU A 125 -6.94 1.80 -5.40
C GLU A 125 -6.51 1.37 -3.99
N VAL A 126 -5.25 0.99 -3.82
CA VAL A 126 -4.78 0.37 -2.58
C VAL A 126 -4.23 1.42 -1.61
N ASP A 127 -4.24 1.16 -0.30
CA ASP A 127 -3.81 2.10 0.73
C ASP A 127 -2.29 2.31 0.77
N PRO A 128 -1.75 3.48 0.43
CA PRO A 128 -0.42 3.87 0.85
C PRO A 128 -0.43 4.38 2.31
N LEU A 129 0.67 4.13 3.01
CA LEU A 129 0.97 4.77 4.28
C LEU A 129 2.18 5.69 4.09
N LEU A 130 2.06 6.92 4.57
CA LEU A 130 3.11 7.91 4.49
C LEU A 130 3.89 7.98 5.81
N PHE A 131 5.20 7.83 5.70
CA PHE A 131 6.14 7.86 6.79
C PHE A 131 7.18 8.96 6.63
N VAL A 132 7.67 9.46 7.76
CA VAL A 132 8.80 10.39 7.86
C VAL A 132 9.85 9.76 8.80
N PRO A 133 11.14 9.77 8.44
CA PRO A 133 12.20 9.22 9.29
C PRO A 133 12.43 10.11 10.51
N LEU A 134 12.49 9.51 11.69
CA LEU A 134 12.82 10.17 12.96
C LEU A 134 14.32 10.02 13.32
N GLY A 135 15.02 9.09 12.67
CA GLY A 135 16.36 8.64 13.06
C GLY A 135 16.31 7.33 13.87
N ASP A 136 17.46 6.68 14.02
CA ASP A 136 17.62 5.40 14.73
C ASP A 136 16.66 4.29 14.24
N ASP A 137 16.47 4.15 12.92
CA ASP A 137 15.56 3.18 12.31
C ASP A 137 14.08 3.29 12.76
N ARG A 138 13.69 4.46 13.27
CA ARG A 138 12.31 4.80 13.64
C ARG A 138 11.67 5.71 12.61
N PHE A 139 10.39 5.46 12.39
CA PHE A 139 9.59 6.16 11.40
C PHE A 139 8.28 6.61 12.02
N TYR A 140 7.86 7.83 11.70
CA TYR A 140 6.60 8.40 12.14
C TYR A 140 5.54 8.25 11.05
N LEU A 141 4.41 7.64 11.38
CA LEU A 141 3.25 7.55 10.50
C LEU A 141 2.51 8.89 10.44
N VAL A 142 2.64 9.58 9.30
CA VAL A 142 1.99 10.87 9.06
C VAL A 142 0.50 10.65 8.81
N HIS A 143 0.20 9.82 7.83
CA HIS A 143 -1.16 9.57 7.39
C HIS A 143 -1.28 8.23 6.66
N LYS A 144 -2.45 7.61 6.80
CA LYS A 144 -2.89 6.46 6.02
C LYS A 144 -4.17 6.89 5.32
N TRP A 145 -4.29 6.61 4.02
CA TRP A 145 -5.52 6.83 3.27
C TRP A 145 -5.85 5.61 2.40
N GLY A 146 -7.15 5.38 2.17
CA GLY A 146 -7.70 4.18 1.52
C GLY A 146 -8.37 3.20 2.50
N ASN A 147 -8.95 2.11 1.97
CA ASN A 147 -9.80 1.14 2.67
C ASN A 147 -9.29 -0.33 2.66
N ASP A 148 -8.10 -0.62 2.14
CA ASP A 148 -7.67 -1.94 1.65
C ASP A 148 -6.61 -2.70 2.49
N LEU A 149 -6.34 -2.27 3.73
CA LEU A 149 -5.62 -3.12 4.71
C LEU A 149 -6.54 -4.19 5.35
N ASP A 150 -7.42 -4.82 4.57
CA ASP A 150 -8.27 -5.88 5.10
C ASP A 150 -7.45 -7.13 5.45
N ARG A 151 -7.82 -7.79 6.55
CA ARG A 151 -7.18 -9.03 7.02
C ARG A 151 -7.30 -10.15 5.98
N ALA A 152 -8.36 -10.14 5.18
CA ALA A 152 -8.56 -11.09 4.08
C ALA A 152 -7.38 -11.08 3.08
N ARG A 153 -6.85 -9.89 2.77
CA ARG A 153 -5.68 -9.74 1.89
C ARG A 153 -4.43 -10.37 2.50
N ALA A 154 -4.24 -10.26 3.80
CA ALA A 154 -3.10 -10.87 4.48
C ALA A 154 -3.12 -12.40 4.41
N ILE A 155 -4.32 -13.00 4.40
CA ILE A 155 -4.53 -14.45 4.25
C ILE A 155 -4.25 -14.85 2.79
N LEU A 156 -4.82 -14.14 1.81
CA LEU A 156 -4.61 -14.45 0.40
C LEU A 156 -3.14 -14.33 -0.03
N ASN A 157 -2.41 -13.38 0.55
CA ASN A 157 -0.98 -13.18 0.26
C ASN A 157 -0.03 -14.09 1.07
N TRP A 158 -0.56 -14.88 2.01
CA TRP A 158 0.23 -15.79 2.85
C TRP A 158 1.16 -16.74 2.07
N PRO A 159 0.73 -17.45 1.00
CA PRO A 159 1.63 -18.34 0.25
C PRO A 159 2.76 -17.58 -0.47
N PHE A 160 2.60 -16.28 -0.73
CA PHE A 160 3.58 -15.46 -1.45
C PHE A 160 4.60 -14.77 -0.53
N ARG A 161 4.60 -15.12 0.76
CA ARG A 161 5.53 -14.53 1.74
C ARG A 161 6.94 -15.09 1.61
N SER A 162 7.07 -16.41 1.42
CA SER A 162 8.35 -17.11 1.26
C SER A 162 8.17 -18.39 0.45
N ALA A 163 9.27 -18.93 -0.06
CA ALA A 163 9.27 -20.22 -0.75
C ALA A 163 8.72 -21.36 0.12
N ILE A 164 8.97 -21.30 1.43
CA ILE A 164 8.48 -22.29 2.40
C ILE A 164 6.96 -22.22 2.50
N HIS A 165 6.38 -21.02 2.62
CA HIS A 165 4.92 -20.86 2.70
C HIS A 165 4.24 -21.35 1.41
N LEU A 166 4.79 -21.02 0.24
CA LEU A 166 4.29 -21.52 -1.03
C LEU A 166 4.33 -23.05 -1.09
N ALA A 167 5.46 -23.65 -0.74
CA ALA A 167 5.63 -25.10 -0.71
C ALA A 167 4.62 -25.78 0.23
N THR A 168 4.42 -25.24 1.44
CA THR A 168 3.43 -25.79 2.38
C THR A 168 2.01 -25.73 1.83
N MET A 169 1.64 -24.65 1.13
CA MET A 169 0.33 -24.51 0.52
C MET A 169 0.14 -25.52 -0.62
N VAL A 170 1.16 -25.71 -1.47
CA VAL A 170 1.14 -26.69 -2.56
C VAL A 170 0.99 -28.10 -2.04
N VAL A 171 1.73 -28.46 -0.99
CA VAL A 171 1.61 -29.79 -0.36
C VAL A 171 0.20 -30.00 0.19
N LEU A 172 -0.35 -29.01 0.89
CA LEU A 172 -1.71 -29.09 1.45
C LEU A 172 -2.76 -29.24 0.34
N VAL A 173 -2.68 -28.43 -0.73
CA VAL A 173 -3.60 -28.51 -1.87
C VAL A 173 -3.47 -29.86 -2.59
N GLY A 174 -2.24 -30.33 -2.82
CA GLY A 174 -2.02 -31.62 -3.48
C GLY A 174 -2.55 -32.80 -2.67
N ILE A 175 -2.42 -32.75 -1.34
CA ILE A 175 -3.00 -33.73 -0.42
C ILE A 175 -4.54 -33.70 -0.49
N VAL A 176 -5.16 -32.52 -0.43
CA VAL A 176 -6.62 -32.37 -0.50
C VAL A 176 -7.15 -32.87 -1.84
N LEU A 177 -6.51 -32.50 -2.96
CA LEU A 177 -6.89 -32.97 -4.28
C LEU A 177 -6.81 -34.49 -4.39
N ALA A 178 -5.74 -35.10 -3.89
CA ALA A 178 -5.61 -36.55 -3.88
C ALA A 178 -6.66 -37.24 -2.99
N MET A 179 -7.15 -36.59 -1.93
CA MET A 179 -8.24 -37.12 -1.10
C MET A 179 -9.59 -37.10 -1.82
N LEU A 180 -9.86 -36.07 -2.64
CA LEU A 180 -11.09 -35.97 -3.45
C LEU A 180 -11.19 -37.05 -4.53
N VAL A 181 -10.08 -37.63 -4.98
CA VAL A 181 -10.10 -38.66 -6.02
C VAL A 181 -10.67 -39.97 -5.44
N PRO A 182 -11.75 -40.53 -6.04
CA PRO A 182 -12.32 -41.81 -5.60
C PRO A 182 -11.36 -42.98 -5.87
N THR A 183 -11.35 -43.98 -5.00
CA THR A 183 -10.48 -45.16 -5.11
C THR A 183 -10.66 -45.94 -6.40
N SER A 184 -11.86 -45.91 -6.99
CA SER A 184 -12.17 -46.57 -8.27
C SER A 184 -11.39 -46.02 -9.46
N LEU A 185 -10.90 -44.78 -9.40
CA LEU A 185 -10.07 -44.17 -10.45
C LEU A 185 -8.58 -44.50 -10.27
N ILE A 186 -8.16 -44.91 -9.07
CA ILE A 186 -6.75 -45.11 -8.71
C ILE A 186 -6.38 -46.60 -8.76
N SER A 187 -7.30 -47.47 -8.33
CA SER A 187 -7.09 -48.91 -8.26
C SER A 187 -8.17 -49.65 -9.04
N MET A 188 -7.75 -50.68 -9.79
CA MET A 188 -8.64 -51.62 -10.48
C MET A 188 -9.13 -52.74 -9.54
N ASP A 189 -8.59 -52.83 -8.31
CA ASP A 189 -8.99 -53.82 -7.32
C ASP A 189 -10.28 -53.41 -6.60
N PRO A 190 -11.38 -54.18 -6.72
CA PRO A 190 -12.66 -53.89 -6.07
C PRO A 190 -12.64 -53.90 -4.54
N GLN A 191 -11.63 -54.51 -3.91
CA GLN A 191 -11.49 -54.62 -2.45
C GLN A 191 -10.46 -53.64 -1.87
N ALA A 192 -9.90 -52.74 -2.68
CA ALA A 192 -8.92 -51.77 -2.22
C ALA A 192 -9.54 -50.79 -1.22
N GLY A 193 -9.10 -50.86 0.05
CA GLY A 193 -9.49 -49.92 1.09
C GLY A 193 -9.07 -48.49 0.77
N PHE A 194 -9.78 -47.50 1.31
CA PHE A 194 -9.52 -46.08 1.05
C PHE A 194 -8.09 -45.66 1.42
N TRP A 195 -7.58 -46.13 2.56
CA TRP A 195 -6.22 -45.90 3.01
C TRP A 195 -5.32 -47.07 2.56
N GLY A 196 -4.64 -46.90 1.44
CA GLY A 196 -3.69 -47.88 0.91
C GLY A 196 -2.48 -47.22 0.24
N ALA A 197 -1.48 -48.03 -0.11
CA ALA A 197 -0.26 -47.56 -0.77
C ALA A 197 -0.54 -46.79 -2.07
N HIS A 198 -1.58 -47.19 -2.83
CA HIS A 198 -2.03 -46.50 -4.03
C HIS A 198 -2.40 -45.04 -3.77
N ARG A 199 -3.00 -44.73 -2.61
CA ARG A 199 -3.40 -43.37 -2.23
C ARG A 199 -2.19 -42.53 -1.81
N ILE A 200 -1.22 -43.13 -1.12
CA ILE A 200 0.04 -42.45 -0.76
C ILE A 200 0.82 -42.09 -2.03
N ILE A 201 0.94 -43.02 -2.98
CA ILE A 201 1.59 -42.77 -4.27
C ILE A 201 0.84 -41.68 -5.05
N MET A 202 -0.49 -41.72 -5.06
CA MET A 202 -1.31 -40.68 -5.70
C MET A 202 -1.13 -39.31 -5.03
N MET A 203 -1.05 -39.23 -3.70
CA MET A 203 -0.77 -37.98 -2.97
C MET A 203 0.59 -37.42 -3.36
N PHE A 204 1.62 -38.26 -3.38
CA PHE A 204 2.97 -37.85 -3.81
C PHE A 204 2.97 -37.35 -5.25
N TRP A 205 2.37 -38.10 -6.18
CA TRP A 205 2.25 -37.71 -7.59
C TRP A 205 1.51 -36.39 -7.78
N THR A 206 0.36 -36.24 -7.10
CA THR A 206 -0.46 -35.01 -7.19
C THR A 206 0.30 -33.81 -6.66
N VAL A 207 1.00 -33.94 -5.53
CA VAL A 207 1.85 -32.88 -4.98
C VAL A 207 2.96 -32.50 -5.95
N MET A 208 3.63 -33.49 -6.56
CA MET A 208 4.69 -33.25 -7.56
C MET A 208 4.17 -32.47 -8.77
N VAL A 209 3.04 -32.88 -9.34
CA VAL A 209 2.41 -32.19 -10.48
C VAL A 209 2.03 -30.75 -10.10
N CYS A 210 1.35 -30.56 -8.96
CA CYS A 210 0.99 -29.23 -8.48
C CYS A 210 2.23 -28.36 -8.23
N ALA A 211 3.31 -28.93 -7.68
CA ALA A 211 4.56 -28.22 -7.45
C ALA A 211 5.21 -27.78 -8.77
N SER A 212 5.28 -28.65 -9.78
CA SER A 212 5.82 -28.30 -11.09
C SER A 212 5.08 -27.11 -11.74
N PHE A 213 3.74 -27.16 -11.78
CA PHE A 213 2.94 -26.05 -12.32
C PHE A 213 3.08 -24.77 -11.49
N THR A 214 3.14 -24.90 -10.16
CA THR A 214 3.27 -23.74 -9.27
C THR A 214 4.63 -23.07 -9.43
N VAL A 215 5.72 -23.83 -9.50
CA VAL A 215 7.07 -23.31 -9.72
C VAL A 215 7.14 -22.58 -11.06
N PHE A 216 6.60 -23.19 -12.12
CA PHE A 216 6.54 -22.55 -13.44
C PHE A 216 5.74 -21.23 -13.39
N GLY A 217 4.52 -21.25 -12.85
CA GLY A 217 3.68 -20.06 -12.73
C GLY A 217 4.30 -18.98 -11.85
N TRP A 218 5.01 -19.37 -10.79
CA TRP A 218 5.70 -18.44 -9.89
C TRP A 218 6.78 -17.64 -10.60
N PHE A 219 7.66 -18.32 -11.33
CA PHE A 219 8.72 -17.66 -12.08
C PHE A 219 8.19 -16.85 -13.27
N ALA A 220 7.08 -17.28 -13.88
CA ALA A 220 6.47 -16.56 -15.00
C ALA A 220 5.82 -15.23 -14.58
N PHE A 221 5.13 -15.17 -13.44
CA PHE A 221 4.27 -14.03 -13.09
C PHE A 221 4.71 -13.21 -11.87
N PHE A 222 5.39 -13.81 -10.88
CA PHE A 222 5.58 -13.18 -9.58
C PHE A 222 7.05 -12.88 -9.25
N GLY A 223 7.98 -13.76 -9.62
CA GLY A 223 9.44 -13.55 -9.65
C GLY A 223 10.17 -13.28 -8.31
N GLN A 224 9.54 -12.65 -7.32
CA GLN A 224 10.13 -12.28 -6.02
C GLN A 224 9.12 -12.53 -4.89
N PHE A 225 9.59 -13.10 -3.77
CA PHE A 225 8.76 -13.22 -2.58
C PHE A 225 8.72 -11.88 -1.83
N SER A 226 7.75 -11.75 -0.93
CA SER A 226 7.55 -10.54 -0.15
C SER A 226 8.76 -10.21 0.75
N THR A 227 9.52 -11.24 1.17
CA THR A 227 10.76 -11.12 1.95
C THR A 227 11.89 -10.41 1.23
N GLU A 228 11.99 -10.53 -0.10
CA GLU A 228 13.00 -9.82 -0.89
C GLU A 228 12.44 -8.56 -1.54
N ALA A 229 11.14 -8.53 -1.85
CA ALA A 229 10.51 -7.44 -2.59
C ALA A 229 10.30 -6.16 -1.77
N TRP A 230 10.28 -6.23 -0.43
CA TRP A 230 9.85 -5.09 0.39
C TRP A 230 10.74 -3.84 0.29
N ASN A 231 12.05 -4.02 0.07
CA ASN A 231 13.04 -2.93 -0.08
C ASN A 231 13.70 -2.91 -1.47
N SER A 232 13.15 -3.65 -2.45
CA SER A 232 13.74 -3.68 -3.79
C SER A 232 13.32 -2.43 -4.58
N ARG A 233 14.32 -1.68 -5.07
CA ARG A 233 14.11 -0.53 -5.97
C ARG A 233 13.69 -0.96 -7.37
N TYR A 234 14.11 -2.15 -7.78
CA TYR A 234 13.84 -2.69 -9.10
C TYR A 234 12.48 -3.39 -9.14
N PHE A 235 11.83 -3.28 -10.29
CA PHE A 235 10.60 -4.01 -10.57
C PHE A 235 10.96 -5.29 -11.32
N ASN A 236 10.49 -6.42 -10.81
CA ASN A 236 10.33 -7.62 -11.62
C ASN A 236 9.16 -7.46 -12.58
#